data_AF-A0A293N6K9-F1
#
_entry.id   AF-A0A293N6K9-F1
#
_cell.length_a   1.000
_cell.length_b   1.000
_cell.length_c   1.000
_cell.angle_alpha   90.00
_cell.angle_beta   90.00
_cell.angle_gamma   90.00
#
_symmetry.space_group_name_H-M   'P 1'
#
loop_
_entity.id
_entity.type
_entity.pdbx_description
1 polymer ?
#
loop_
_entity_poly.entity_id
_entity_poly.type
_entity_poly.pdbx_seq_one_letter_code
_entity_poly.pdbx_strand_id
1 'polypeptide(L)'
;MASYYDEHNCTPLEPGQEPDHMLHLARLLIDGGYGAHFDMEYHRLFPDAVHQPPASKQAVESLKSLPNEEPGRKCPVCLKEFEVEELATEMPCGHPFHSDCIIPWLQRMNTCPVCRSELPTDDPDYEAYKAQKEKLKQRDATLQELHKSMFG
;
A
#
# COMPACT_ATOMS: atom_id res chain seq x y z
N MET A 1 -4.69 -24.03 -32.36
CA MET A 1 -5.56 -22.86 -32.11
C MET A 1 -5.65 -22.75 -30.61
N ALA A 2 -5.22 -21.63 -30.02
CA ALA A 2 -5.39 -21.41 -28.58
C ALA A 2 -6.89 -21.41 -28.29
N SER A 3 -7.31 -21.94 -27.14
CA SER A 3 -8.71 -21.86 -26.77
C SER A 3 -9.07 -20.40 -26.46
N TYR A 4 -10.34 -20.02 -26.63
CA TYR A 4 -10.86 -18.70 -26.22
C TYR A 4 -10.47 -18.33 -24.77
N TYR A 5 -10.33 -19.34 -23.91
CA TYR A 5 -9.93 -19.23 -22.51
C TYR A 5 -8.43 -18.92 -22.34
N ASP A 6 -7.57 -19.51 -23.18
CA ASP A 6 -6.12 -19.24 -23.18
C ASP A 6 -5.81 -17.82 -23.68
N GLU A 7 -6.59 -17.29 -24.61
CA GLU A 7 -6.41 -15.93 -25.14
C GLU A 7 -6.83 -14.84 -24.13
N HIS A 8 -7.71 -15.19 -23.19
CA HIS A 8 -8.25 -14.27 -22.17
C HIS A 8 -7.80 -14.58 -20.75
N ASN A 9 -6.82 -15.48 -20.58
CA ASN A 9 -6.21 -15.83 -19.30
C ASN A 9 -7.23 -16.23 -18.23
N CYS A 10 -8.32 -16.90 -18.62
CA CYS A 10 -9.41 -17.30 -17.74
C CYS A 10 -9.65 -18.80 -17.79
N THR A 11 -10.02 -19.43 -16.67
CA THR A 11 -10.33 -20.86 -16.60
C THR A 11 -11.85 -21.08 -16.52
N PRO A 12 -12.41 -22.04 -17.28
CA PRO A 12 -13.82 -22.40 -17.15
C PRO A 12 -14.12 -23.03 -15.79
N LEU A 13 -15.35 -22.86 -15.30
CA LEU A 13 -15.83 -23.49 -14.06
C LEU A 13 -15.99 -25.00 -14.24
N GLU A 14 -15.67 -25.77 -13.20
CA GLU A 14 -15.90 -27.21 -13.17
C GLU A 14 -17.40 -27.55 -13.05
N PRO A 15 -17.83 -28.75 -13.48
CA PRO A 15 -19.24 -29.15 -13.43
C PRO A 15 -19.78 -29.11 -11.99
N GLY A 16 -20.77 -28.24 -11.74
CA GLY A 16 -21.40 -28.07 -10.43
C GLY A 16 -20.80 -26.94 -9.58
N GLN A 17 -19.79 -26.22 -10.08
CA GLN A 17 -19.25 -25.05 -9.42
C GLN A 17 -20.06 -23.81 -9.84
N GLU A 18 -20.68 -23.14 -8.86
CA GLU A 18 -21.36 -21.87 -9.12
C GLU A 18 -20.32 -20.75 -9.32
N PRO A 19 -20.56 -19.81 -10.26
CA PRO A 19 -19.70 -18.64 -10.41
C PRO A 19 -19.67 -17.84 -9.13
N ASP A 20 -18.51 -17.26 -8.80
CA ASP A 20 -18.39 -16.37 -7.65
C ASP A 20 -19.27 -15.13 -7.86
N HIS A 21 -20.45 -15.16 -7.23
CA HIS A 21 -21.47 -14.12 -7.35
C HIS A 21 -20.96 -12.77 -6.84
N MET A 22 -20.01 -12.76 -5.91
CA MET A 22 -19.39 -11.52 -5.45
C MET A 22 -18.48 -10.92 -6.52
N LEU A 23 -17.65 -11.73 -7.18
CA LEU A 23 -16.79 -11.25 -8.27
C LEU A 23 -17.61 -10.78 -9.48
N HIS A 24 -18.70 -11.48 -9.79
CA HIS A 24 -19.61 -11.07 -10.86
C HIS A 24 -20.31 -9.74 -10.56
N LEU A 25 -20.78 -9.56 -9.32
CA LEU A 25 -21.37 -8.30 -8.86
C LEU A 25 -20.35 -7.16 -8.89
N ALA A 26 -19.13 -7.40 -8.43
CA ALA A 26 -18.06 -6.40 -8.45
C ALA A 26 -17.75 -5.93 -9.88
N ARG A 27 -17.68 -6.86 -10.84
CA ARG A 27 -17.48 -6.53 -12.26
C ARG A 27 -18.64 -5.70 -12.83
N LEU A 28 -19.88 -6.08 -12.52
CA LEU A 28 -21.07 -5.33 -12.93
C LEU A 28 -21.07 -3.88 -12.42
N LEU A 29 -20.63 -3.67 -11.17
CA LEU A 29 -20.55 -2.33 -10.57
C LEU A 29 -19.44 -1.48 -11.20
N ILE A 30 -18.30 -2.08 -11.54
CA ILE A 30 -17.18 -1.40 -12.21
C ILE A 30 -17.57 -1.05 -13.66
N ASP A 31 -18.07 -2.02 -14.43
CA ASP A 31 -18.42 -1.86 -15.84
C ASP A 31 -19.66 -0.96 -16.04
N GLY A 32 -20.58 -0.94 -15.06
CA GLY A 32 -21.79 -0.12 -15.05
C GLY A 32 -21.57 1.37 -14.76
N GLY A 33 -20.31 1.83 -14.64
CA GLY A 33 -19.98 3.24 -14.40
C GLY A 33 -20.21 3.71 -12.95
N TYR A 34 -20.60 2.80 -12.05
CA TYR A 34 -20.67 3.08 -10.62
C TYR A 34 -19.30 3.07 -9.94
N GLY A 35 -18.21 2.74 -10.63
CA GLY A 35 -16.85 2.74 -10.04
C GLY A 35 -16.45 4.07 -9.37
N ALA A 36 -16.89 5.22 -9.91
CA ALA A 36 -16.66 6.53 -9.30
C ALA A 36 -17.58 6.81 -8.09
N HIS A 37 -18.81 6.27 -8.10
CA HIS A 37 -19.69 6.30 -6.93
C HIS A 37 -19.21 5.33 -5.85
N PHE A 38 -18.61 4.21 -6.26
CA PHE A 38 -18.03 3.20 -5.40
C PHE A 38 -16.85 3.77 -4.63
N ASP A 39 -15.99 4.61 -5.23
CA ASP A 39 -14.92 5.32 -4.51
C ASP A 39 -15.46 6.22 -3.37
N MET A 40 -16.57 6.91 -3.64
CA MET A 40 -17.24 7.82 -2.69
C MET A 40 -18.03 7.07 -1.60
N GLU A 41 -18.70 5.96 -1.96
CA GLU A 41 -19.46 5.11 -1.04
C GLU A 41 -18.54 4.22 -0.22
N TYR A 42 -17.40 3.79 -0.78
CA TYR A 42 -16.35 3.05 -0.10
C TYR A 42 -15.70 3.90 0.99
N HIS A 43 -15.45 5.19 0.76
CA HIS A 43 -14.96 6.09 1.82
C HIS A 43 -15.99 6.31 2.95
N ARG A 44 -17.29 6.18 2.64
CA ARG A 44 -18.40 6.25 3.62
C ARG A 44 -18.59 4.94 4.39
N LEU A 45 -18.45 3.79 3.72
CA LEU A 45 -18.63 2.44 4.27
C LEU A 45 -17.37 1.95 5.00
N PHE A 46 -16.20 2.40 4.56
CA PHE A 46 -14.90 2.14 5.15
C PHE A 46 -14.24 3.48 5.53
N PRO A 47 -14.73 4.18 6.56
CA PRO A 47 -14.14 5.44 7.02
C PRO A 47 -12.68 5.29 7.48
N ASP A 48 -12.25 4.08 7.80
CA ASP A 48 -10.86 3.73 8.11
C ASP A 48 -9.99 3.45 6.87
N ALA A 49 -10.59 3.33 5.69
CA ALA A 49 -9.86 3.25 4.43
C ALA A 49 -9.39 4.67 4.05
N VAL A 50 -8.40 5.15 4.79
CA VAL A 50 -7.76 6.42 4.50
C VAL A 50 -7.05 6.29 3.16
N HIS A 51 -7.49 7.04 2.15
CA HIS A 51 -6.68 7.21 0.95
C HIS A 51 -5.36 7.83 1.41
N GLN A 52 -4.28 7.06 1.34
CA GLN A 52 -2.98 7.54 1.75
C GLN A 52 -2.56 8.66 0.80
N PRO A 53 -2.27 9.87 1.29
CA PRO A 53 -1.82 10.95 0.43
C PRO A 53 -0.44 10.65 -0.12
N PRO A 54 -0.02 11.36 -1.17
CA PRO A 54 1.35 11.29 -1.66
C PRO A 54 2.34 11.70 -0.57
N ALA A 55 3.55 11.14 -0.62
CA ALA A 55 4.64 11.59 0.23
C ALA A 55 5.01 13.04 -0.10
N SER A 56 5.51 13.78 0.90
CA SER A 56 6.01 15.12 0.66
C SER A 56 7.21 15.09 -0.28
N LYS A 57 7.32 16.08 -1.16
CA LYS A 57 8.43 16.14 -2.14
C LYS A 57 9.79 16.12 -1.43
N GLN A 58 9.88 16.84 -0.31
CA GLN A 58 11.08 16.88 0.53
C GLN A 58 11.41 15.51 1.11
N ALA A 59 10.42 14.73 1.56
CA ALA A 59 10.66 13.39 2.08
C ALA A 59 11.21 12.45 0.99
N VAL A 60 10.67 12.52 -0.23
CA VAL A 60 11.15 11.71 -1.37
C VAL A 60 12.58 12.09 -1.76
N GLU A 61 12.90 13.39 -1.83
CA GLU A 61 14.24 13.88 -2.15
C GLU A 61 15.28 13.54 -1.08
N SER A 62 14.86 13.44 0.19
CA SER A 62 15.75 13.09 1.31
C SER A 62 16.10 11.60 1.43
N LEU A 63 15.52 10.75 0.56
CA LEU A 63 15.79 9.31 0.58
C LEU A 63 17.24 9.00 0.24
N LYS A 64 17.80 8.01 0.95
CA LYS A 64 19.18 7.57 0.72
C LYS A 64 19.23 6.74 -0.55
N SER A 65 20.14 7.09 -1.45
CA SER A 65 20.47 6.26 -2.61
C SER A 65 21.84 5.66 -2.38
N LEU A 66 21.89 4.33 -2.24
CA LEU A 66 23.12 3.59 -1.98
C LEU A 66 23.35 2.59 -3.12
N PRO A 67 24.61 2.41 -3.56
CA PRO A 67 24.94 1.35 -4.51
C PRO A 67 24.66 -0.01 -3.88
N ASN A 68 24.13 -0.94 -4.67
CA ASN A 68 23.91 -2.29 -4.23
C ASN A 68 25.25 -3.05 -4.13
N GLU A 69 25.63 -3.44 -2.91
CA GLU A 69 26.86 -4.19 -2.64
C GLU A 69 26.63 -5.72 -2.65
N GLU A 70 25.39 -6.17 -2.51
CA GLU A 70 25.05 -7.59 -2.38
C GLU A 70 24.39 -8.15 -3.64
N PRO A 71 24.99 -9.17 -4.29
CA PRO A 71 24.34 -9.84 -5.41
C PRO A 71 23.11 -10.62 -4.94
N GLY A 72 22.02 -10.55 -5.71
CA GLY A 72 20.79 -11.32 -5.47
C GLY A 72 19.69 -10.61 -4.68
N ARG A 73 19.89 -9.35 -4.27
CA ARG A 73 18.78 -8.52 -3.78
C ARG A 73 17.77 -8.27 -4.91
N LYS A 74 16.47 -8.28 -4.60
CA LYS A 74 15.38 -8.05 -5.55
C LYS A 74 14.54 -6.86 -5.15
N CYS A 75 14.16 -6.04 -6.12
CA CYS A 75 13.19 -4.98 -5.91
C CYS A 75 11.79 -5.62 -5.81
N PRO A 76 11.06 -5.45 -4.70
CA PRO A 76 9.76 -6.10 -4.51
C PRO A 76 8.64 -5.50 -5.39
N VAL A 77 8.88 -4.35 -6.04
CA VAL A 77 7.91 -3.70 -6.93
C VAL A 77 7.98 -4.28 -8.34
N CYS A 78 9.17 -4.37 -8.94
CA CYS A 78 9.34 -4.89 -10.31
C CYS A 78 9.82 -6.35 -10.35
N LEU A 79 10.13 -6.95 -9.20
CA LEU A 79 10.62 -8.32 -9.02
C LEU A 79 11.95 -8.63 -9.72
N LYS A 80 12.68 -7.60 -10.18
CA LYS A 80 14.01 -7.71 -10.80
C LYS A 80 15.11 -7.68 -9.74
N GLU A 81 16.21 -8.34 -10.06
CA GLU A 81 17.45 -8.30 -9.27
C GLU A 81 18.16 -6.96 -9.48
N PHE A 82 18.78 -6.45 -8.42
CA PHE A 82 19.66 -5.28 -8.51
C PHE A 82 21.01 -5.71 -9.09
N GLU A 83 21.52 -4.95 -10.05
CA GLU A 83 22.88 -5.10 -10.53
C GLU A 83 23.89 -4.64 -9.45
N VAL A 84 25.12 -5.16 -9.53
CA VAL A 84 26.20 -4.74 -8.61
C VAL A 84 26.55 -3.29 -8.93
N GLU A 85 26.67 -2.44 -7.90
CA GLU A 85 26.84 -0.98 -8.01
C GLU A 85 25.60 -0.21 -8.52
N GLU A 86 24.47 -0.87 -8.78
CA GLU A 86 23.24 -0.18 -9.16
C GLU A 86 22.68 0.63 -7.98
N LEU A 87 22.20 1.84 -8.26
CA LEU A 87 21.64 2.73 -7.23
C LEU A 87 20.28 2.23 -6.75
N ALA A 88 20.25 1.72 -5.53
CA ALA A 88 19.03 1.39 -4.81
C ALA A 88 18.64 2.56 -3.88
N THR A 89 17.39 3.02 -4.01
CA THR A 89 16.79 3.96 -3.06
C THR A 89 16.28 3.18 -1.85
N GLU A 90 16.77 3.54 -0.67
CA GLU A 90 16.40 2.92 0.59
C GLU A 90 15.37 3.78 1.33
N MET A 91 14.25 3.16 1.69
CA MET A 91 13.25 3.78 2.54
C MET A 91 13.76 3.90 3.99
N PRO A 92 13.23 4.82 4.83
CA PRO A 92 13.67 4.97 6.22
C PRO A 92 13.47 3.72 7.10
N CYS A 93 12.65 2.77 6.64
CA CYS A 93 12.45 1.47 7.26
C CYS A 93 13.50 0.41 6.84
N GLY A 94 14.44 0.74 5.96
CA GLY A 94 15.52 -0.13 5.51
C GLY A 94 15.22 -1.00 4.27
N HIS A 95 14.06 -0.81 3.62
CA HIS A 95 13.70 -1.57 2.43
C HIS A 95 14.27 -0.91 1.16
N PRO A 96 15.02 -1.64 0.30
CA PRO A 96 15.60 -1.12 -0.94
C PRO A 96 14.68 -1.28 -2.15
N PHE A 97 14.68 -0.29 -3.03
CA PHE A 97 13.92 -0.25 -4.27
C PHE A 97 14.72 0.41 -5.39
N HIS A 98 14.39 0.16 -6.66
CA HIS A 98 14.90 1.02 -7.74
C HIS A 98 14.26 2.41 -7.62
N SER A 99 15.04 3.46 -7.91
CA SER A 99 14.55 4.85 -7.96
C SER A 99 13.29 4.97 -8.84
N ASP A 100 13.33 4.34 -10.02
CA ASP A 100 12.22 4.33 -10.98
C ASP A 100 10.98 3.57 -10.50
N CYS A 101 11.13 2.69 -9.51
CA CYS A 101 10.02 1.94 -8.94
C CYS A 101 9.39 2.66 -7.74
N ILE A 102 10.23 3.22 -6.85
CA ILE A 102 9.72 3.82 -5.60
C ILE A 102 9.23 5.25 -5.78
N ILE A 103 9.82 6.04 -6.68
CA ILE A 103 9.41 7.44 -6.87
C ILE A 103 7.95 7.52 -7.37
N PRO A 104 7.51 6.78 -8.42
CA PRO A 104 6.12 6.81 -8.85
C PRO A 104 5.15 6.29 -7.79
N TRP A 105 5.59 5.32 -6.97
CA TRP A 105 4.81 4.83 -5.85
C TRP A 105 4.57 5.92 -4.81
N LEU A 106 5.64 6.63 -4.41
CA LEU A 106 5.57 7.71 -3.41
C LEU A 106 4.78 8.93 -3.88
N GLN A 107 4.68 9.14 -5.19
CA GLN A 107 3.80 10.15 -5.79
C GLN A 107 2.31 9.81 -5.69
N ARG A 108 1.96 8.56 -5.39
CA ARG A 108 0.57 8.12 -5.20
C ARG A 108 0.24 7.85 -3.75
N MET A 109 1.19 7.35 -2.96
CA MET A 109 0.98 6.94 -1.58
C MET A 109 2.25 7.09 -0.75
N ASN A 110 2.12 7.51 0.50
CA ASN A 110 3.24 7.77 1.39
C ASN A 110 3.78 6.53 2.13
N THR A 111 3.40 5.31 1.76
CA THR A 111 3.82 4.10 2.51
C THR A 111 4.79 3.20 1.78
N CYS A 112 5.63 2.52 2.56
CA CYS A 112 6.49 1.45 2.05
C CYS A 112 5.65 0.25 1.56
N PRO A 113 5.89 -0.25 0.31
CA PRO A 113 5.21 -1.44 -0.22
C PRO A 113 5.37 -2.70 0.62
N VAL A 114 6.43 -2.80 1.42
CA VAL A 114 6.77 -4.01 2.19
C VAL A 114 6.21 -3.97 3.61
N CYS A 115 6.53 -2.94 4.37
CA CYS A 115 6.19 -2.86 5.80
C CYS A 115 5.13 -1.81 6.15
N ARG A 116 4.61 -1.08 5.16
CA ARG A 116 3.60 -0.02 5.34
C ARG A 116 4.02 1.15 6.23
N SER A 117 5.33 1.31 6.50
CA SER A 117 5.83 2.49 7.20
C SER A 117 5.51 3.76 6.41
N GLU A 118 4.94 4.76 7.08
CA GLU A 118 4.51 6.02 6.47
C GLU A 118 5.64 7.06 6.45
N LEU A 119 5.77 7.75 5.32
CA LEU A 119 6.54 8.99 5.18
C LEU A 119 5.68 10.21 5.50
N PRO A 120 6.30 11.35 5.85
CA PRO A 120 5.61 12.63 5.94
C PRO A 120 4.94 13.02 4.61
N THR A 121 3.84 13.76 4.70
CA THR A 121 3.03 14.23 3.57
C THR A 121 2.94 15.76 3.58
N ASP A 122 2.61 16.37 2.44
CA ASP A 122 2.38 17.81 2.33
C ASP A 122 0.94 18.22 2.73
N ASP A 123 0.11 17.25 3.13
CA ASP A 123 -1.28 17.45 3.53
C ASP A 123 -1.38 17.70 5.04
N PRO A 124 -1.72 18.93 5.48
CA PRO A 124 -1.78 19.28 6.89
C PRO A 124 -2.91 18.57 7.64
N ASP A 125 -4.01 18.26 6.96
CA ASP A 125 -5.17 17.60 7.57
C ASP A 125 -4.84 16.13 7.84
N TYR A 126 -4.14 15.47 6.92
CA TYR A 126 -3.66 14.10 7.12
C TYR A 126 -2.64 13.99 8.26
N GLU A 127 -1.65 14.89 8.31
CA GLU A 127 -0.67 14.89 9.41
C GLU A 127 -1.31 15.20 10.77
N ALA A 128 -2.31 16.08 10.81
CA ALA A 128 -3.08 16.34 12.03
C ALA A 128 -3.88 15.11 12.48
N TYR A 129 -4.55 14.43 11.54
CA TYR A 129 -5.26 13.17 11.80
C TYR A 129 -4.31 12.09 12.34
N LYS A 130 -3.15 11.92 11.70
CA LYS A 130 -2.11 10.97 12.11
C LYS A 130 -1.63 11.25 13.53
N ALA A 131 -1.34 12.51 13.85
CA ALA A 131 -0.92 12.93 15.19
C ALA A 131 -2.02 12.69 16.24
N GLN A 132 -3.29 12.95 15.91
CA GLN A 132 -4.42 12.67 16.79
C GLN A 132 -4.57 11.16 17.07
N LYS A 133 -4.48 10.34 16.03
CA LYS A 133 -4.53 8.87 16.14
C LYS A 133 -3.42 8.31 17.02
N GLU A 134 -2.20 8.83 16.87
CA GLU A 134 -1.06 8.43 17.70
C GLU A 134 -1.27 8.80 19.18
N LYS A 135 -1.78 10.00 19.47
CA LYS A 135 -2.14 10.41 20.84
C LYS A 135 -3.19 9.49 21.47
N LEU A 136 -4.19 9.06 20.71
CA LEU A 136 -5.20 8.12 21.20
C LEU A 136 -4.58 6.76 21.54
N LYS A 137 -3.69 6.22 20.67
CA LYS A 137 -2.96 4.99 20.97
C LYS A 137 -2.11 5.10 22.22
N GLN A 138 -1.40 6.22 22.40
CA GLN A 138 -0.60 6.48 23.59
C GLN A 138 -1.46 6.52 24.85
N ARG A 139 -2.58 7.25 24.82
CA ARG A 139 -3.54 7.29 25.93
C ARG A 139 -4.05 5.89 26.28
N ASP A 140 -4.43 5.10 25.28
CA ASP A 140 -4.95 3.76 25.50
C ASP A 140 -3.86 2.83 26.07
N ALA A 141 -2.60 2.96 25.62
CA ALA A 141 -1.46 2.25 26.18
C ALA A 141 -1.20 2.65 27.65
N THR A 142 -1.27 3.94 27.98
CA THR A 142 -1.16 4.43 29.36
C THR A 142 -2.29 3.90 30.24
N LEU A 143 -3.52 3.88 29.74
CA LEU A 143 -4.66 3.30 30.48
C LEU A 143 -4.46 1.80 30.75
N GLN A 144 -3.94 1.06 29.78
CA GLN A 144 -3.61 -0.36 29.95
C GLN A 144 -2.49 -0.56 30.97
N GLU A 145 -1.46 0.29 30.98
CA GLU A 145 -0.38 0.26 31.97
C GLU A 145 -0.90 0.54 33.39
N LEU A 146 -1.73 1.58 33.55
CA LEU A 146 -2.39 1.88 34.82
C LEU A 146 -3.27 0.71 35.29
N HIS A 147 -4.04 0.09 34.39
CA HIS A 147 -4.84 -1.09 34.70
C HIS A 147 -3.97 -2.26 35.19
N LYS A 148 -2.82 -2.50 34.56
CA LYS A 148 -1.86 -3.53 35.00
C LYS A 148 -1.28 -3.22 36.37
N SER A 149 -1.00 -1.94 36.68
CA SER A 149 -0.48 -1.55 38.00
C SER A 149 -1.51 -1.63 39.12
N MET A 150 -2.80 -1.45 38.83
CA MET A 150 -3.86 -1.43 39.85
C MET A 150 -4.41 -2.83 40.18
N PHE A 151 -4.38 -3.76 39.22
CA PHE A 151 -5.02 -5.08 39.34
C PHE A 151 -4.09 -6.26 39.01
N GLY A 152 -2.82 -6.01 38.71
CA GLY A 152 -1.79 -7.02 38.42
C GLY A 152 -0.90 -7.34 39.61
#